data_AF-A0A929CN57-F1
#
_entry.id   AF-A0A929CN57-F1
#
_cell.length_a   1.000
_cell.length_b   1.000
_cell.length_c   1.000
_cell.angle_alpha   90.00
_cell.angle_beta   90.00
_cell.angle_gamma   90.00
#
_symmetry.space_group_name_H-M   'P 1'
#
loop_
_entity.id
_entity.type
_entity.pdbx_description
1 polymer ?
#
loop_
_entity_poly.entity_id
_entity_poly.type
_entity_poly.pdbx_seq_one_letter_code
_entity_poly.pdbx_strand_id
1 'polypeptide(L)'
;LNRLLKEIGLSLINGIALGILVILFGQFMNYDIDFSLTIAISMLCVIIVAALIGTFVPIILDKKGIDPAIATGPFITTSNDIFGIFLFFYLAKLILGF
;
A
#
# COMPACT_ATOMS: atom_id res chain seq x y z
N LEU A 1 -16.23 -11.58 -5.85
CA LEU A 1 -16.36 -10.80 -4.60
C LEU A 1 -15.63 -11.45 -3.42
N ASN A 2 -15.84 -12.76 -3.15
CA ASN A 2 -15.17 -13.47 -2.05
C ASN A 2 -13.63 -13.42 -2.10
N ARG A 3 -13.04 -13.48 -3.31
CA ARG A 3 -11.58 -13.33 -3.48
C ARG A 3 -11.08 -11.95 -3.09
N LEU A 4 -11.78 -10.89 -3.50
CA LEU A 4 -11.41 -9.50 -3.17
C LEU A 4 -11.51 -9.25 -1.66
N LEU A 5 -12.58 -9.72 -1.00
CA LEU A 5 -12.71 -9.62 0.46
C LEU A 5 -11.60 -10.37 1.19
N LYS A 6 -11.21 -11.55 0.69
CA LYS A 6 -10.08 -12.31 1.23
C LYS A 6 -8.76 -11.55 1.08
N GLU A 7 -8.49 -10.98 -0.09
CA GLU A 7 -7.27 -10.20 -0.34
C GLU A 7 -7.22 -8.92 0.48
N ILE A 8 -8.34 -8.20 0.61
CA ILE A 8 -8.44 -7.04 1.50
C ILE A 8 -8.20 -7.44 2.96
N GLY A 9 -8.82 -8.53 3.44
CA GLY A 9 -8.60 -9.04 4.79
C GLY A 9 -7.13 -9.39 5.06
N LEU A 10 -6.48 -10.10 4.13
CA LEU A 10 -5.05 -10.41 4.21
C LEU A 10 -4.18 -9.14 4.20
N SER A 11 -4.52 -8.17 3.35
CA SER A 11 -3.81 -6.89 3.26
C SER A 11 -3.91 -6.07 4.56
N LEU A 12 -5.07 -6.11 5.22
CA LEU A 12 -5.29 -5.42 6.48
C LEU A 12 -4.48 -6.05 7.62
N ILE A 13 -4.50 -7.38 7.73
CA ILE A 13 -3.69 -8.10 8.72
C ILE A 13 -2.20 -7.80 8.51
N ASN A 14 -1.74 -7.88 7.25
CA ASN A 14 -0.34 -7.60 6.91
C ASN A 14 0.05 -6.15 7.19
N GLY A 15 -0.81 -5.19 6.81
CA GLY A 15 -0.59 -3.76 7.04
C GLY A 15 -0.54 -3.40 8.52
N ILE A 16 -1.42 -3.98 9.35
CA ILE A 16 -1.39 -3.78 10.80
C ILE A 16 -0.12 -4.39 11.41
N ALA A 17 0.24 -5.62 11.02
CA ALA A 17 1.43 -6.29 11.55
C ALA A 17 2.71 -5.49 11.25
N LEU A 18 2.86 -5.02 10.01
CA LEU A 18 4.00 -4.20 9.61
C LEU A 18 3.94 -2.79 10.24
N GLY A 19 2.76 -2.19 10.34
CA GLY A 19 2.59 -0.89 11.00
C GLY A 19 3.00 -0.92 12.48
N ILE A 20 2.63 -1.97 13.21
CA ILE A 20 3.10 -2.18 14.60
C ILE A 20 4.62 -2.28 14.64
N LEU A 21 5.22 -3.07 13.73
CA LEU A 21 6.67 -3.22 13.66
C LEU A 21 7.37 -1.88 13.40
N VAL A 22 6.83 -1.07 12.49
CA VAL A 22 7.36 0.27 12.18
C VAL A 22 7.27 1.19 13.40
N ILE A 23 6.16 1.18 14.14
CA ILE A 23 6.01 2.00 15.35
C ILE A 23 7.03 1.56 16.41
N LEU A 24 7.13 0.25 16.67
CA LEU A 24 8.08 -0.29 17.64
C LEU A 24 9.53 0.05 17.27
N PHE A 25 9.90 -0.12 16.00
CA PHE A 25 11.21 0.26 15.49
C PHE A 25 11.45 1.78 15.60
N GLY A 26 10.42 2.58 15.30
CA GLY A 26 10.48 4.04 15.40
C GLY A 26 10.75 4.51 16.82
N GLN A 27 10.06 3.93 17.80
CA GLN A 27 10.29 4.20 19.21
C GLN A 27 11.66 3.71 19.69
N PHE A 28 12.12 2.55 19.23
CA PHE A 28 13.48 2.06 19.52
C PHE A 28 14.58 2.99 18.99
N MET A 29 14.33 3.66 17.86
CA MET A 29 15.24 4.65 17.27
C MET A 29 15.06 6.07 17.86
N ASN A 30 14.18 6.26 18.84
CA ASN A 30 13.81 7.58 19.42
C ASN A 30 13.26 8.57 18.38
N TYR A 31 12.55 8.08 17.35
CA TYR A 31 11.80 8.95 16.46
C TYR A 31 10.50 9.41 17.13
N ASP A 32 10.00 10.57 16.68
CA ASP A 32 8.71 11.09 17.11
C ASP A 32 7.58 10.07 16.83
N ILE A 33 6.63 9.98 17.76
CA ILE A 33 5.50 9.07 17.65
C ILE A 33 4.60 9.43 16.46
N ASP A 34 4.43 10.71 16.17
CA ASP A 34 3.61 11.19 15.05
C ASP A 34 4.26 10.84 13.71
N PHE A 35 5.60 10.90 13.65
CA PHE A 35 6.36 10.45 12.48
C PHE A 35 6.22 8.94 12.27
N SER A 36 6.36 8.16 13.34
CA SER A 36 6.23 6.70 13.29
C SER A 36 4.81 6.25 12.91
N LEU A 37 3.79 6.93 13.45
CA LEU A 37 2.38 6.72 13.10
C LEU A 37 2.09 7.09 11.65
N THR A 38 2.67 8.19 11.16
CA THR A 38 2.55 8.61 9.76
C THR A 38 3.03 7.51 8.83
N ILE A 39 4.21 6.94 9.09
CA ILE A 39 4.75 5.84 8.27
C ILE A 39 3.85 4.61 8.39
N ALA A 40 3.44 4.20 9.59
CA ALA A 40 2.61 3.01 9.78
C ALA A 40 1.24 3.10 9.08
N ILE A 41 0.55 4.24 9.19
CA ILE A 41 -0.74 4.47 8.53
C ILE A 41 -0.54 4.51 7.02
N SER A 42 0.49 5.19 6.53
CA SER A 42 0.79 5.24 5.10
C SER A 42 1.06 3.85 4.53
N MET A 43 1.86 3.04 5.22
CA MET A 43 2.19 1.68 4.81
C MET A 43 0.94 0.80 4.73
N LEU A 44 0.04 0.91 5.72
CA LEU A 44 -1.24 0.20 5.70
C LEU A 44 -2.09 0.57 4.47
N CYS A 45 -2.23 1.87 4.18
CA CYS A 45 -2.95 2.35 3.01
C CYS A 45 -2.32 1.85 1.70
N VAL A 46 -0.99 1.90 1.60
CA VAL A 46 -0.25 1.45 0.41
C VAL A 46 -0.43 -0.05 0.18
N ILE A 47 -0.40 -0.88 1.23
CA ILE A 47 -0.60 -2.34 1.11
C ILE A 47 -2.02 -2.67 0.63
N ILE A 48 -3.03 -1.96 1.13
CA ILE A 48 -4.41 -2.13 0.67
C ILE A 48 -4.52 -1.75 -0.81
N VAL A 49 -3.98 -0.58 -1.21
CA VAL A 49 -4.00 -0.16 -2.62
C VAL A 49 -3.23 -1.13 -3.50
N ALA A 50 -2.09 -1.65 -3.06
CA ALA A 50 -1.31 -2.65 -3.79
C ALA A 50 -2.10 -3.94 -4.05
N ALA A 51 -2.89 -4.40 -3.07
CA ALA A 51 -3.78 -5.56 -3.26
C ALA A 51 -4.88 -5.28 -4.31
N LEU A 52 -5.46 -4.08 -4.29
CA LEU A 52 -6.44 -3.65 -5.30
C LEU A 52 -5.81 -3.57 -6.69
N ILE A 53 -4.64 -2.94 -6.82
CA ILE A 53 -3.88 -2.85 -8.07
C ILE A 53 -3.55 -4.25 -8.60
N GLY A 54 -3.06 -5.14 -7.75
CA GLY A 54 -2.74 -6.53 -8.10
C GLY A 54 -3.95 -7.33 -8.59
N THR A 55 -5.15 -7.03 -8.08
CA THR A 55 -6.40 -7.63 -8.57
C THR A 55 -6.87 -6.99 -9.88
N PHE A 56 -6.93 -5.65 -9.94
CA PHE A 56 -7.59 -4.94 -11.04
C PHE A 56 -6.74 -4.80 -12.29
N VAL A 57 -5.41 -4.62 -12.17
CA VAL A 57 -4.53 -4.44 -13.34
C VAL A 57 -4.63 -5.62 -14.31
N PRO A 58 -4.49 -6.89 -13.90
CA PRO A 58 -4.65 -8.02 -14.82
C PRO A 58 -6.03 -8.06 -15.49
N ILE A 59 -7.10 -7.79 -14.73
CA ILE A 59 -8.48 -7.81 -15.24
C ILE A 59 -8.72 -6.71 -16.27
N ILE A 60 -8.17 -5.52 -16.04
CA ILE A 60 -8.30 -4.39 -16.97
C ILE A 60 -7.52 -4.64 -18.25
N LEU A 61 -6.31 -5.22 -18.15
CA LEU A 61 -5.49 -5.56 -19.31
C LEU A 61 -6.18 -6.61 -20.18
N ASP A 62 -6.67 -7.70 -19.58
CA ASP A 62 -7.41 -8.76 -20.27
C ASP A 62 -8.65 -8.21 -20.99
N LYS A 63 -9.43 -7.37 -20.31
CA LYS A 63 -10.60 -6.68 -20.91
C LYS A 63 -10.24 -5.77 -22.08
N LYS A 64 -9.00 -5.28 -22.16
CA LYS A 64 -8.51 -4.46 -23.27
C LYS A 64 -7.84 -5.30 -24.37
N GLY A 65 -7.84 -6.63 -24.26
CA GLY A 65 -7.18 -7.54 -25.19
C GLY A 65 -5.66 -7.53 -25.08
N ILE A 66 -5.12 -7.03 -23.97
CA ILE A 66 -3.68 -7.04 -23.70
C ILE A 66 -3.40 -8.26 -22.81
N ASP A 67 -2.46 -9.11 -23.24
CA ASP A 67 -2.06 -10.29 -22.47
C ASP A 67 -1.50 -9.86 -21.08
N PRO A 68 -2.18 -10.21 -19.97
CA PRO A 68 -1.73 -9.86 -18.63
C PRO A 68 -0.37 -10.48 -18.28
N ALA A 69 0.00 -11.63 -18.84
CA ALA A 69 1.23 -12.33 -18.48
C ALA A 69 2.49 -11.53 -18.83
N ILE A 70 2.43 -10.68 -19.88
CA ILE A 70 3.56 -9.86 -20.32
C ILE A 70 3.56 -8.44 -19.71
N ALA A 71 2.38 -7.92 -19.35
CA ALA A 71 2.23 -6.51 -18.99
C ALA A 71 2.01 -6.27 -17.48
N THR A 72 1.46 -7.23 -16.74
CA THR A 72 1.08 -7.00 -15.34
C THR A 72 2.24 -6.57 -14.44
N GLY A 73 3.44 -7.14 -14.61
CA GLY A 73 4.61 -6.79 -13.81
C GLY A 73 4.91 -5.28 -13.82
N PRO A 74 5.27 -4.69 -14.97
CA PRO A 74 5.56 -3.26 -15.07
C PRO A 74 4.41 -2.34 -14.62
N PHE A 75 3.16 -2.69 -14.92
CA PHE A 75 2.01 -1.86 -14.54
C PHE A 75 1.75 -1.90 -13.03
N ILE A 76 1.86 -3.07 -12.39
CA ILE A 76 1.67 -3.22 -10.95
C ILE A 76 2.77 -2.46 -10.19
N THR A 77 4.04 -2.64 -10.54
CA THR A 77 5.15 -1.98 -9.84
C THR A 77 5.09 -0.47 -10.00
N THR A 78 4.91 0.02 -11.22
CA THR A 78 4.82 1.47 -11.50
C THR A 78 3.64 2.11 -10.78
N SER A 79 2.47 1.46 -10.78
CA SER A 79 1.31 1.99 -10.06
C SER A 79 1.57 2.02 -8.55
N ASN A 80 2.18 0.97 -7.99
CA ASN A 80 2.55 0.95 -6.58
C ASN A 80 3.57 2.03 -6.23
N ASP A 81 4.53 2.34 -7.10
CA ASP A 81 5.49 3.43 -6.85
C ASP A 81 4.78 4.79 -6.80
N ILE A 82 3.89 5.06 -7.75
CA ILE A 82 3.12 6.31 -7.81
C ILE A 82 2.22 6.45 -6.58
N PHE A 83 1.38 5.44 -6.30
CA PHE A 83 0.46 5.48 -5.16
C PHE A 83 1.21 5.42 -3.82
N GLY A 84 2.32 4.69 -3.75
CA GLY A 84 3.17 4.58 -2.58
C GLY A 84 3.68 5.96 -2.13
N ILE A 85 4.36 6.65 -3.05
CA ILE A 85 4.89 7.98 -2.80
C ILE A 85 3.77 8.99 -2.55
N PHE A 86 2.72 8.96 -3.37
CA PHE A 86 1.57 9.87 -3.22
C PHE A 86 0.90 9.74 -1.85
N LEU A 87 0.55 8.52 -1.43
CA LEU A 87 -0.13 8.28 -0.15
C LEU A 87 0.76 8.63 1.04
N PHE A 88 2.05 8.30 0.97
CA PHE A 88 3.01 8.66 2.01
C PHE A 88 3.07 10.18 2.21
N PHE A 89 3.34 10.95 1.15
CA PHE A 89 3.44 12.41 1.27
C PHE A 89 2.11 13.07 1.60
N TYR A 90 1.00 12.54 1.08
CA TYR A 90 -0.34 13.05 1.39
C TYR A 90 -0.67 12.88 2.88
N LEU A 91 -0.43 11.71 3.45
CA LEU A 91 -0.65 11.46 4.88
C LEU A 91 0.35 12.20 5.76
N ALA A 92 1.61 12.31 5.33
CA ALA A 92 2.61 13.10 6.03
C ALA A 92 2.22 14.58 6.10
N LYS A 93 1.70 15.15 5.01
CA LYS A 93 1.15 16.50 5.02
C LYS A 93 -0.04 16.65 5.99
N LEU A 94 -0.95 15.68 6.02
CA LEU A 94 -2.12 15.73 6.90
C LEU A 94 -1.78 15.57 8.38
N ILE A 95 -0.81 14.73 8.72
CA ILE A 95 -0.46 14.40 10.11
C ILE A 95 0.64 15.34 10.65
N LEU A 96 1.68 15.60 9.87
CA LEU A 96 2.84 16.39 10.29
C LEU A 96 2.76 17.87 9.89
N GLY A 97 1.82 18.24 9.02
CA GLY A 97 1.45 19.64 8.79
C GLY A 97 2.43 20.50 8.00
N PHE A 98 3.29 19.91 7.17
CA PHE A 98 4.19 20.63 6.25
C PHE A 98 3.62 20.79 4.84
#